data_AF-A0A9E0BFM7-F1
#
_entry.id   AF-A0A9E0BFM7-F1
#
_cell.length_a   1.000
_cell.length_b   1.000
_cell.length_c   1.000
_cell.angle_alpha   90.00
_cell.angle_beta   90.00
_cell.angle_gamma   90.00
#
_symmetry.space_group_name_H-M   'P 1'
#
loop_
_entity.id
_entity.type
_entity.pdbx_description
1 polymer ?
#
loop_
_entity_poly.entity_id
_entity_poly.type
_entity_poly.pdbx_seq_one_letter_code
_entity_poly.pdbx_strand_id
1 'polypeptide(L)'
;YNSTSEDNSSDTSLIDDILSLNMTDTSEAEDRINHTQNYTLISKAQSITGQRLALMDASSLGAMGAWLTADWNNGVPAAFGAGWEAANTSTNIANLNKAMAESRFYYMFDRCEELGNDTVVVRLSQLNKYTGTLDKLDEAANAVGYKLVDYNGDYRLYHLDVNGNWGTISTYEAIGIGSGASGISLRFPAVEETDSYNLDDYTFEQLSQYKEIFLDGFTYNDKEAAEELIIRLSEAGVKIIISADSIPQDKRTHTQTFLGVTCNAVKFENGYPEMNTRIGRVYTDMFPQGHTEWNTVYLDGLDTSYGSVDDNGLSLDFYGTVKNDNIIMCGLGIMNFYSMTGDKTVGRLLENMSGLTQETLPQRKIVPLTIDYTGSTITITSNEDNVNTALAYHDIFSTAQNIEKKNNLMYIQKGTTVINIKVPYVWQGAIVSIAGIILSVVWVIALGKTGKSGKNKNENI
;
A
#
# COMPACT_ATOMS: atom_id res chain seq x y z
N TYR A 1 -40.71 -16.48 -10.45
CA TYR A 1 -41.57 -17.67 -10.21
C TYR A 1 -41.35 -18.10 -8.76
N ASN A 2 -42.43 -18.41 -8.04
CA ASN A 2 -42.46 -18.59 -6.59
C ASN A 2 -41.98 -19.97 -6.10
N SER A 3 -41.43 -19.92 -4.88
CA SER A 3 -41.27 -20.94 -3.83
C SER A 3 -40.43 -22.20 -4.08
N THR A 4 -39.34 -22.32 -3.32
CA THR A 4 -39.37 -23.15 -2.12
C THR A 4 -38.31 -22.66 -1.13
N SER A 5 -38.80 -22.33 0.05
CA SER A 5 -38.08 -21.95 1.26
C SER A 5 -37.47 -23.19 1.89
N GLU A 6 -36.15 -23.23 2.04
CA GLU A 6 -35.50 -23.99 3.09
C GLU A 6 -34.80 -23.00 4.01
N ASP A 7 -35.23 -23.04 5.27
CA ASP A 7 -34.74 -22.27 6.40
C ASP A 7 -33.24 -22.49 6.58
N ASN A 8 -32.45 -21.42 6.40
CA ASN A 8 -31.14 -21.27 7.03
C ASN A 8 -31.21 -20.09 7.99
N SER A 9 -31.99 -20.24 9.06
CA SER A 9 -32.03 -19.29 10.18
C SER A 9 -31.12 -19.76 11.33
N SER A 10 -29.81 -19.86 11.08
CA SER A 10 -28.86 -20.11 12.18
C SER A 10 -27.58 -19.29 12.16
N ASP A 11 -27.36 -18.38 11.20
CA ASP A 11 -26.06 -17.72 11.01
C ASP A 11 -26.06 -16.19 11.22
N THR A 12 -26.95 -15.68 12.07
CA THR A 12 -26.91 -14.28 12.53
C THR A 12 -26.80 -14.11 14.04
N SER A 13 -26.78 -15.19 14.83
CA SER A 13 -26.85 -15.04 16.30
C SER A 13 -25.52 -14.68 16.98
N LEU A 14 -24.36 -14.91 16.36
CA LEU A 14 -23.06 -14.66 17.02
C LEU A 14 -22.55 -13.23 16.88
N ILE A 15 -22.92 -12.52 15.81
CA ILE A 15 -22.50 -11.12 15.59
C ILE A 15 -23.34 -10.17 16.45
N ASP A 16 -24.63 -10.47 16.61
CA ASP A 16 -25.47 -9.75 17.56
C ASP A 16 -25.04 -10.02 19.02
N ASP A 17 -24.47 -11.18 19.35
CA ASP A 17 -23.94 -11.46 20.69
C ASP A 17 -22.61 -10.72 21.00
N ILE A 18 -21.81 -10.38 19.98
CA ILE A 18 -20.51 -9.70 20.16
C ILE A 18 -20.66 -8.17 20.18
N LEU A 19 -21.70 -7.62 19.52
CA LEU A 19 -21.95 -6.17 19.43
C LEU A 19 -23.18 -5.71 20.23
N SER A 20 -24.07 -6.60 20.66
CA SER A 20 -25.01 -6.26 21.71
C SER A 20 -24.26 -6.28 23.04
N LEU A 21 -24.38 -5.20 23.81
CA LEU A 21 -24.30 -5.31 25.25
C LEU A 21 -25.44 -6.23 25.67
N ASN A 22 -25.23 -7.53 25.61
CA ASN A 22 -26.17 -8.51 26.12
C ASN A 22 -26.19 -8.29 27.63
N MET A 23 -27.16 -7.50 28.11
CA MET A 23 -27.31 -7.07 29.51
C MET A 23 -27.59 -8.26 30.48
N THR A 24 -27.44 -9.49 29.99
CA THR A 24 -27.61 -10.76 30.68
C THR A 24 -26.30 -11.55 30.81
N ASP A 25 -25.19 -11.12 30.19
CA ASP A 25 -23.88 -11.75 30.41
C ASP A 25 -23.30 -11.30 31.76
N THR A 26 -23.13 -12.26 32.66
CA THR A 26 -22.66 -12.07 34.05
C THR A 26 -21.16 -12.33 34.20
N SER A 27 -20.45 -12.64 33.10
CA SER A 27 -18.99 -12.77 33.10
C SER A 27 -18.30 -11.45 33.43
N GLU A 28 -17.11 -11.52 34.03
CA GLU A 28 -16.31 -10.32 34.24
C GLU A 28 -15.88 -9.73 32.89
N ALA A 29 -15.70 -8.41 32.82
CA ALA A 29 -15.31 -7.76 31.56
C ALA A 29 -13.98 -8.32 31.00
N GLU A 30 -13.08 -8.71 31.89
CA GLU A 30 -11.81 -9.35 31.57
C GLU A 30 -12.00 -10.70 30.85
N ASP A 31 -12.96 -11.52 31.30
CA ASP A 31 -13.24 -12.82 30.68
C ASP A 31 -13.75 -12.66 29.25
N ARG A 32 -14.62 -11.67 28.99
CA ARG A 32 -15.10 -11.39 27.62
C ARG A 32 -13.98 -10.94 26.70
N ILE A 33 -13.07 -10.10 27.20
CA ILE A 33 -11.94 -9.60 26.42
C ILE A 33 -10.96 -10.75 26.15
N ASN A 34 -10.65 -11.57 27.15
CA ASN A 34 -9.81 -12.77 26.98
C ASN A 34 -10.45 -13.78 26.02
N HIS A 35 -11.76 -13.97 26.09
CA HIS A 35 -12.49 -14.79 25.13
C HIS A 35 -12.33 -14.25 23.69
N THR A 36 -12.51 -12.94 23.50
CA THR A 36 -12.31 -12.28 22.20
C THR A 36 -10.86 -12.44 21.71
N GLN A 37 -9.88 -12.22 22.58
CA GLN A 37 -8.46 -12.34 22.24
C GLN A 37 -8.08 -13.78 21.83
N ASN A 38 -8.68 -14.79 22.46
CA ASN A 38 -8.46 -16.19 22.12
C ASN A 38 -9.20 -16.58 20.84
N TYR A 39 -10.45 -16.15 20.66
CA TYR A 39 -11.25 -16.44 19.46
C TYR A 39 -10.63 -15.85 18.19
N THR A 40 -10.09 -14.64 18.29
CA THR A 40 -9.40 -13.95 17.18
C THR A 40 -8.00 -14.49 16.90
N LEU A 41 -7.53 -15.48 17.67
CA LEU A 41 -6.17 -16.03 17.65
C LEU A 41 -5.07 -15.03 18.05
N ILE A 42 -5.42 -13.81 18.49
CA ILE A 42 -4.45 -12.76 18.87
C ILE A 42 -3.58 -13.22 20.04
N SER A 43 -4.15 -13.91 21.03
CA SER A 43 -3.38 -14.42 22.18
C SER A 43 -2.27 -15.39 21.74
N LYS A 44 -2.60 -16.30 20.81
CA LYS A 44 -1.62 -17.21 20.23
C LYS A 44 -0.60 -16.46 19.38
N ALA A 45 -1.05 -15.50 18.58
CA ALA A 45 -0.19 -14.67 17.74
C ALA A 45 0.83 -13.88 18.56
N GLN A 46 0.41 -13.24 19.66
CA GLN A 46 1.30 -12.55 20.61
C GLN A 46 2.39 -13.49 21.16
N SER A 47 2.03 -14.75 21.49
CA SER A 47 2.98 -15.71 22.06
C SER A 47 4.08 -16.17 21.10
N ILE A 48 3.89 -16.01 19.79
CA ILE A 48 4.84 -16.43 18.75
C ILE A 48 5.46 -15.26 17.98
N THR A 49 4.97 -14.04 18.18
CA THR A 49 5.50 -12.85 17.50
C THR A 49 6.87 -12.52 18.08
N GLY A 50 7.90 -12.60 17.25
CA GLY A 50 9.26 -12.19 17.55
C GLY A 50 9.50 -10.72 17.23
N GLN A 51 9.05 -10.24 16.06
CA GLN A 51 9.25 -8.85 15.63
C GLN A 51 7.96 -8.03 15.57
N ARG A 52 6.95 -8.47 14.79
CA ARG A 52 5.76 -7.66 14.54
C ARG A 52 4.56 -8.48 14.07
N LEU A 53 3.39 -8.13 14.60
CA LEU A 53 2.11 -8.73 14.24
C LEU A 53 1.34 -7.88 13.23
N ALA A 54 0.84 -8.52 12.18
CA ALA A 54 -0.16 -7.97 11.26
C ALA A 54 -1.54 -8.55 11.57
N LEU A 55 -2.48 -7.69 11.98
CA LEU A 55 -3.89 -8.04 12.13
C LEU A 55 -4.65 -7.64 10.86
N MET A 56 -4.77 -8.59 9.93
CA MET A 56 -5.48 -8.44 8.66
C MET A 56 -6.97 -8.68 8.87
N ASP A 57 -7.65 -7.70 9.45
CA ASP A 57 -9.09 -7.77 9.76
C ASP A 57 -9.91 -6.65 9.11
N ALA A 58 -9.30 -5.85 8.22
CA ALA A 58 -9.91 -4.67 7.61
C ALA A 58 -10.52 -3.68 8.63
N SER A 59 -9.88 -3.53 9.80
CA SER A 59 -10.33 -2.68 10.90
C SER A 59 -11.69 -3.09 11.50
N SER A 60 -12.13 -4.32 11.27
CA SER A 60 -13.43 -4.81 11.71
C SER A 60 -13.58 -4.92 13.23
N LEU A 61 -12.48 -5.04 13.97
CA LEU A 61 -12.41 -4.99 15.43
C LEU A 61 -12.17 -3.56 15.96
N GLY A 62 -12.00 -2.58 15.07
CA GLY A 62 -11.75 -1.18 15.43
C GLY A 62 -10.60 -1.00 16.41
N ALA A 63 -10.75 -0.07 17.35
CA ALA A 63 -9.74 0.21 18.38
C ALA A 63 -9.49 -0.99 19.32
N MET A 64 -10.47 -1.88 19.49
CA MET A 64 -10.30 -3.08 20.31
C MET A 64 -9.25 -4.01 19.70
N GLY A 65 -9.26 -4.22 18.38
CA GLY A 65 -8.26 -5.04 17.70
C GLY A 65 -6.83 -4.53 17.95
N ALA A 66 -6.60 -3.23 17.76
CA ALA A 66 -5.30 -2.60 18.00
C ALA A 66 -4.86 -2.67 19.47
N TRP A 67 -5.79 -2.50 20.40
CA TRP A 67 -5.49 -2.61 21.83
C TRP A 67 -5.21 -4.05 22.26
N LEU A 68 -5.96 -5.02 21.71
CA LEU A 68 -5.75 -6.45 21.95
C LEU A 68 -4.39 -6.92 21.46
N THR A 69 -3.86 -6.36 20.37
CA THR A 69 -2.54 -6.73 19.83
C THR A 69 -1.40 -6.05 20.60
N ALA A 70 -1.52 -4.75 20.87
CA ALA A 70 -0.40 -3.93 21.35
C ALA A 70 -0.29 -3.80 22.87
N ASP A 71 -1.40 -3.84 23.61
CA ASP A 71 -1.42 -3.47 25.05
C ASP A 71 -2.05 -4.55 25.96
N TRP A 72 -3.03 -5.32 25.48
CA TRP A 72 -3.70 -6.31 26.32
C TRP A 72 -2.86 -7.58 26.49
N ASN A 73 -2.74 -8.04 27.74
CA ASN A 73 -1.92 -9.20 28.14
C ASN A 73 -0.45 -9.08 27.69
N ASN A 74 -0.04 -9.87 26.69
CA ASN A 74 1.33 -9.92 26.19
C ASN A 74 1.44 -9.09 24.92
N GLY A 75 1.16 -7.79 25.03
CA GLY A 75 1.22 -6.84 23.93
C GLY A 75 2.52 -6.92 23.12
N VAL A 76 2.39 -6.89 21.79
CA VAL A 76 3.53 -6.95 20.85
C VAL A 76 3.47 -5.80 19.85
N PRO A 77 4.62 -5.40 19.24
CA PRO A 77 4.59 -4.45 18.15
C PRO A 77 3.65 -4.93 17.03
N ALA A 78 2.83 -4.04 16.50
CA ALA A 78 1.88 -4.35 15.43
C ALA A 78 2.06 -3.38 14.25
N ALA A 79 1.88 -3.88 13.02
CA ALA A 79 1.86 -3.01 11.83
C ALA A 79 0.60 -2.14 11.77
N PHE A 80 -0.51 -2.66 12.30
CA PHE A 80 -1.79 -1.96 12.40
C PHE A 80 -1.91 -1.32 13.79
N GLY A 81 -2.61 -0.17 13.88
CA GLY A 81 -2.85 0.54 15.13
C GLY A 81 -4.17 1.32 15.10
N ALA A 82 -4.61 1.79 16.27
CA ALA A 82 -5.80 2.65 16.41
C ALA A 82 -5.48 4.05 15.85
N GLY A 83 -5.68 4.25 14.54
CA GLY A 83 -5.28 5.47 13.83
C GLY A 83 -4.11 5.28 12.87
N TRP A 84 -3.94 4.08 12.31
CA TRP A 84 -2.89 3.78 11.33
C TRP A 84 -2.91 4.72 10.11
N GLU A 85 -4.03 5.38 9.82
CA GLU A 85 -4.18 6.37 8.76
C GLU A 85 -3.24 7.57 8.94
N ALA A 86 -2.82 7.87 10.18
CA ALA A 86 -1.85 8.92 10.48
C ALA A 86 -0.39 8.43 10.43
N ALA A 87 -0.14 7.14 10.21
CA ALA A 87 1.21 6.60 10.13
C ALA A 87 1.88 6.98 8.81
N ASN A 88 3.21 7.12 8.84
CA ASN A 88 4.01 7.31 7.62
C ASN A 88 3.87 6.14 6.64
N THR A 89 3.53 4.93 7.13
CA THR A 89 3.27 3.72 6.34
C THR A 89 1.79 3.52 6.01
N SER A 90 0.94 4.55 6.15
CA SER A 90 -0.50 4.44 5.92
C SER A 90 -0.83 3.91 4.52
N THR A 91 -0.11 4.34 3.48
CA THR A 91 -0.32 3.82 2.12
C THR A 91 0.03 2.34 2.01
N ASN A 92 1.11 1.88 2.65
CA ASN A 92 1.48 0.46 2.69
C ASN A 92 0.39 -0.38 3.37
N ILE A 93 -0.15 0.11 4.49
CA ILE A 93 -1.22 -0.56 5.25
C ILE A 93 -2.54 -0.58 4.46
N ALA A 94 -2.90 0.53 3.80
CA ALA A 94 -4.06 0.58 2.93
C ALA A 94 -3.95 -0.44 1.78
N ASN A 95 -2.77 -0.59 1.20
CA ASN A 95 -2.49 -1.55 0.14
C ASN A 95 -2.57 -3.01 0.63
N LEU A 96 -2.12 -3.30 1.85
CA LEU A 96 -2.33 -4.62 2.48
C LEU A 96 -3.82 -4.95 2.60
N ASN A 97 -4.63 -4.02 3.09
CA ASN A 97 -6.08 -4.20 3.21
C ASN A 97 -6.74 -4.39 1.84
N LYS A 98 -6.36 -3.58 0.84
CA LYS A 98 -6.84 -3.72 -0.54
C LYS A 98 -6.45 -5.07 -1.13
N ALA A 99 -5.21 -5.52 -0.92
CA ALA A 99 -4.73 -6.81 -1.39
C ALA A 99 -5.52 -7.98 -0.77
N MET A 100 -5.82 -7.91 0.52
CA MET A 100 -6.66 -8.90 1.19
C MET A 100 -8.08 -8.94 0.58
N ALA A 101 -8.73 -7.78 0.47
CA ALA A 101 -10.08 -7.67 -0.06
C ALA A 101 -10.19 -8.18 -1.51
N GLU A 102 -9.18 -7.91 -2.32
CA GLU A 102 -9.14 -8.29 -3.74
C GLU A 102 -8.50 -9.67 -4.00
N SER A 103 -8.19 -10.42 -2.94
CA SER A 103 -7.55 -11.75 -3.04
C SER A 103 -6.17 -11.75 -3.73
N ARG A 104 -5.43 -10.64 -3.61
CA ARG A 104 -4.05 -10.47 -4.09
C ARG A 104 -3.07 -10.94 -3.00
N PHE A 105 -3.19 -12.20 -2.59
CA PHE A 105 -2.52 -12.72 -1.40
C PHE A 105 -1.00 -12.76 -1.49
N TYR A 106 -0.43 -12.96 -2.68
CA TYR A 106 1.01 -12.91 -2.91
C TYR A 106 1.60 -11.55 -2.55
N TYR A 107 0.96 -10.46 -3.00
CA TYR A 107 1.32 -9.09 -2.58
C TYR A 107 1.16 -8.92 -1.07
N MET A 108 0.03 -9.38 -0.51
CA MET A 108 -0.27 -9.22 0.91
C MET A 108 0.83 -9.82 1.80
N PHE A 109 1.19 -11.09 1.59
CA PHE A 109 2.23 -11.74 2.41
C PHE A 109 3.63 -11.18 2.13
N ASP A 110 3.96 -10.86 0.87
CA ASP A 110 5.22 -10.22 0.51
C ASP A 110 5.43 -8.88 1.23
N ARG A 111 4.39 -8.04 1.25
CA ARG A 111 4.44 -6.73 1.91
C ARG A 111 4.30 -6.82 3.42
N CYS A 112 3.69 -7.88 3.96
CA CYS A 112 3.79 -8.19 5.38
C CYS A 112 5.26 -8.44 5.78
N GLU A 113 6.02 -9.21 4.99
CA GLU A 113 7.44 -9.45 5.22
C GLU A 113 8.26 -8.15 5.09
N GLU A 114 8.00 -7.34 4.06
CA GLU A 114 8.65 -6.04 3.88
C GLU A 114 8.47 -5.09 5.08
N LEU A 115 7.27 -5.11 5.65
CA LEU A 115 6.90 -4.38 6.85
C LEU A 115 7.33 -5.11 8.13
N GLY A 116 8.19 -6.12 8.05
CA GLY A 116 8.78 -6.79 9.20
C GLY A 116 7.82 -7.63 10.02
N ASN A 117 6.65 -7.98 9.49
CA ASN A 117 5.69 -8.80 10.20
C ASN A 117 6.11 -10.26 10.12
N ASP A 118 6.49 -10.88 11.22
CA ASP A 118 6.74 -12.32 11.27
C ASP A 118 5.47 -13.10 11.62
N THR A 119 4.40 -12.42 12.05
CA THR A 119 3.13 -13.06 12.40
C THR A 119 1.95 -12.35 11.75
N VAL A 120 1.04 -13.10 11.12
CA VAL A 120 -0.11 -12.55 10.39
C VAL A 120 -1.39 -13.28 10.81
N VAL A 121 -2.35 -12.55 11.38
CA VAL A 121 -3.71 -13.03 11.65
C VAL A 121 -4.61 -12.52 10.53
N VAL A 122 -5.33 -13.42 9.85
CA VAL A 122 -6.26 -13.08 8.75
C VAL A 122 -7.69 -13.41 9.15
N ARG A 123 -8.58 -12.42 9.09
CA ARG A 123 -10.02 -12.61 9.30
C ARG A 123 -10.70 -13.08 8.01
N LEU A 124 -11.21 -14.30 8.01
CA LEU A 124 -11.74 -14.98 6.82
C LEU A 124 -13.01 -14.32 6.26
N SER A 125 -13.81 -13.65 7.11
CA SER A 125 -15.01 -12.94 6.66
C SER A 125 -14.72 -11.73 5.77
N GLN A 126 -13.49 -11.23 5.75
CA GLN A 126 -13.05 -10.10 4.92
C GLN A 126 -12.56 -10.52 3.53
N LEU A 127 -12.49 -11.83 3.27
CA LEU A 127 -12.00 -12.37 2.00
C LEU A 127 -13.16 -12.54 1.00
N ASN A 128 -12.86 -12.41 -0.29
CA ASN A 128 -13.81 -12.79 -1.34
C ASN A 128 -14.12 -14.29 -1.26
N LYS A 129 -15.41 -14.61 -1.20
CA LYS A 129 -15.89 -15.99 -1.07
C LYS A 129 -16.02 -16.62 -2.47
N TYR A 130 -15.01 -17.38 -2.88
CA TYR A 130 -15.07 -18.24 -4.05
C TYR A 130 -14.35 -19.57 -3.80
N THR A 131 -14.60 -20.57 -4.65
CA THR A 131 -13.98 -21.89 -4.51
C THR A 131 -12.45 -21.77 -4.61
N GLY A 132 -11.74 -22.27 -3.59
CA GLY A 132 -10.29 -22.26 -3.53
C GLY A 132 -9.65 -20.99 -2.96
N THR A 133 -10.42 -20.02 -2.43
CA THR A 133 -9.86 -18.81 -1.79
C THR A 133 -8.84 -19.17 -0.70
N LEU A 134 -9.18 -20.12 0.18
CA LEU A 134 -8.30 -20.49 1.30
C LEU A 134 -7.05 -21.24 0.83
N ASP A 135 -7.17 -22.08 -0.20
CA ASP A 135 -6.02 -22.78 -0.78
C ASP A 135 -5.02 -21.77 -1.37
N LYS A 136 -5.52 -20.75 -2.09
CA LYS A 136 -4.69 -19.66 -2.63
C LYS A 136 -4.07 -18.79 -1.55
N LEU A 137 -4.79 -18.57 -0.44
CA LEU A 137 -4.27 -17.84 0.70
C LEU A 137 -3.09 -18.59 1.33
N ASP A 138 -3.26 -19.90 1.55
CA ASP A 138 -2.21 -20.77 2.09
C ASP A 138 -1.02 -20.90 1.13
N GLU A 139 -1.28 -21.01 -0.17
CA GLU A 139 -0.25 -21.10 -1.21
C GLU A 139 0.61 -19.82 -1.24
N ALA A 140 -0.03 -18.64 -1.24
CA ALA A 140 0.66 -17.36 -1.20
C ALA A 140 1.48 -17.17 0.09
N ALA A 141 0.95 -17.56 1.24
CA ALA A 141 1.68 -17.54 2.50
C ALA A 141 2.95 -18.41 2.41
N ASN A 142 2.80 -19.64 1.90
CA ASN A 142 3.90 -20.58 1.76
C ASN A 142 4.96 -20.13 0.75
N ALA A 143 4.56 -19.43 -0.31
CA ALA A 143 5.48 -18.93 -1.34
C ALA A 143 6.47 -17.89 -0.80
N VAL A 144 6.06 -17.10 0.20
CA VAL A 144 6.90 -16.11 0.90
C VAL A 144 7.61 -16.73 2.13
N GLY A 145 7.12 -17.87 2.62
CA GLY A 145 7.75 -18.64 3.69
C GLY A 145 6.92 -18.76 4.97
N TYR A 146 5.82 -18.01 5.08
CA TYR A 146 4.89 -18.13 6.20
C TYR A 146 4.24 -19.52 6.23
N LYS A 147 4.08 -20.06 7.44
CA LYS A 147 3.39 -21.32 7.71
C LYS A 147 2.11 -21.08 8.47
N LEU A 148 1.03 -21.76 8.09
CA LEU A 148 -0.19 -21.80 8.87
C LEU A 148 0.09 -22.54 10.19
N VAL A 149 -0.09 -21.87 11.31
CA VAL A 149 0.21 -22.43 12.64
C VAL A 149 -1.02 -22.65 13.51
N ASP A 150 -2.11 -21.93 13.24
CA ASP A 150 -3.41 -22.14 13.90
C ASP A 150 -4.54 -21.60 13.02
N TYR A 151 -5.76 -22.12 13.22
CA TYR A 151 -6.95 -21.64 12.52
C TYR A 151 -8.24 -22.03 13.26
N ASN A 152 -9.29 -21.27 13.00
CA ASN A 152 -10.65 -21.63 13.38
C ASN A 152 -11.63 -21.24 12.25
N GLY A 153 -12.93 -21.21 12.53
CA GLY A 153 -13.96 -20.89 11.53
C GLY A 153 -13.83 -19.49 10.93
N ASP A 154 -13.26 -18.54 11.67
CA ASP A 154 -13.22 -17.12 11.30
C ASP A 154 -11.82 -16.55 11.08
N TYR A 155 -10.78 -17.23 11.57
CA TYR A 155 -9.41 -16.72 11.55
C TYR A 155 -8.40 -17.78 11.11
N ARG A 156 -7.35 -17.33 10.43
CA ARG A 156 -6.12 -18.09 10.17
C ARG A 156 -4.92 -17.33 10.70
N LEU A 157 -4.01 -18.03 11.36
CA LEU A 157 -2.78 -17.50 11.91
C LEU A 157 -1.58 -18.09 11.17
N TYR A 158 -0.77 -17.21 10.61
CA TYR A 158 0.46 -17.54 9.90
C TYR A 158 1.68 -17.01 10.63
N HIS A 159 2.80 -17.72 10.53
CA HIS A 159 4.06 -17.32 11.14
C HIS A 159 5.25 -17.61 10.22
N LEU A 160 6.19 -16.66 10.15
CA LEU A 160 7.47 -16.76 9.47
C LEU A 160 8.54 -17.03 10.53
N ASP A 161 9.18 -18.20 10.47
CA ASP A 161 10.15 -18.66 11.48
C ASP A 161 11.48 -17.91 11.39
N VAL A 162 11.49 -16.69 11.96
CA VAL A 162 12.62 -15.76 11.98
C VAL A 162 12.73 -15.19 13.38
N ASN A 163 13.96 -15.14 13.90
CA ASN A 163 14.20 -14.77 15.29
C ASN A 163 14.81 -13.37 15.42
N GLY A 164 14.37 -12.63 16.42
CA GLY A 164 14.90 -11.31 16.78
C GLY A 164 14.47 -10.19 15.83
N ASN A 165 15.23 -9.10 15.83
CA ASN A 165 15.00 -8.01 14.88
C ASN A 165 15.68 -8.31 13.54
N TRP A 166 15.01 -7.95 12.46
CA TRP A 166 15.46 -8.20 11.10
C TRP A 166 14.93 -7.17 10.12
N GLY A 167 15.69 -7.00 9.05
CA GLY A 167 15.34 -6.22 7.88
C GLY A 167 15.40 -7.06 6.62
N THR A 168 15.15 -6.44 5.48
CA THR A 168 15.21 -7.11 4.17
C THR A 168 16.11 -6.38 3.19
N ILE A 169 16.79 -7.14 2.35
CA ILE A 169 17.34 -6.65 1.07
C ILE A 169 16.47 -7.25 -0.02
N SER A 170 15.87 -6.40 -0.84
CA SER A 170 14.95 -6.82 -1.90
C SER A 170 15.59 -6.69 -3.27
N THR A 171 15.25 -7.60 -4.16
CA THR A 171 15.56 -7.50 -5.59
C THR A 171 14.25 -7.70 -6.36
N TYR A 172 13.86 -6.66 -7.08
CA TYR A 172 12.67 -6.63 -7.91
C TYR A 172 13.01 -6.94 -9.36
N GLU A 173 12.11 -7.65 -10.05
CA GLU A 173 12.29 -7.90 -11.49
C GLU A 173 11.89 -6.69 -12.33
N ALA A 174 11.00 -5.86 -11.80
CA ALA A 174 10.45 -4.71 -12.49
C ALA A 174 10.30 -3.50 -11.57
N ILE A 175 10.12 -2.33 -12.18
CA ILE A 175 9.91 -1.06 -11.48
C ILE A 175 8.73 -0.32 -12.11
N GLY A 176 7.89 0.27 -11.26
CA GLY A 176 6.79 1.13 -11.67
C GLY A 176 7.13 2.59 -11.41
N ILE A 177 7.07 3.43 -12.43
CA ILE A 177 7.35 4.88 -12.33
C ILE A 177 6.06 5.65 -12.65
N GLY A 178 5.68 6.51 -11.71
CA GLY A 178 4.50 7.37 -11.82
C GLY A 178 3.42 7.05 -10.79
N SER A 179 2.35 7.86 -10.80
CA SER A 179 1.27 7.76 -9.81
C SER A 179 0.51 6.43 -9.84
N GLY A 180 0.58 5.67 -10.93
CA GLY A 180 -0.07 4.36 -11.09
C GLY A 180 0.75 3.17 -10.56
N ALA A 181 2.01 3.39 -10.17
CA ALA A 181 2.93 2.32 -9.76
C ALA A 181 2.38 1.42 -8.64
N SER A 182 1.72 2.01 -7.64
CA SER A 182 1.09 1.30 -6.53
C SER A 182 -0.05 0.37 -6.99
N GLY A 183 -0.83 0.78 -8.00
CA GLY A 183 -1.87 -0.06 -8.59
C GLY A 183 -1.30 -1.28 -9.33
N ILE A 184 -0.15 -1.07 -9.98
CA ILE A 184 0.59 -2.10 -10.72
C ILE A 184 1.26 -3.07 -9.75
N SER A 185 1.96 -2.59 -8.72
CA SER A 185 2.66 -3.43 -7.72
C SER A 185 1.68 -4.32 -6.95
N LEU A 186 0.51 -3.78 -6.59
CA LEU A 186 -0.58 -4.54 -6.00
C LEU A 186 -0.91 -5.77 -6.85
N ARG A 187 -0.79 -5.66 -8.18
CA ARG A 187 -1.09 -6.76 -9.09
C ARG A 187 0.11 -7.67 -9.32
N PHE A 188 1.27 -7.09 -9.53
CA PHE A 188 2.51 -7.77 -9.84
C PHE A 188 3.48 -7.51 -8.68
N PRO A 189 3.54 -8.37 -7.66
CA PRO A 189 4.33 -8.12 -6.46
C PRO A 189 5.82 -7.85 -6.75
N ALA A 190 6.34 -8.43 -7.83
CA ALA A 190 7.71 -8.22 -8.33
C ALA A 190 8.00 -6.82 -8.90
N VAL A 191 7.03 -5.90 -8.90
CA VAL A 191 7.21 -4.50 -9.27
C VAL A 191 7.58 -3.66 -8.04
N GLU A 192 8.71 -2.97 -8.12
CA GLU A 192 9.15 -1.98 -7.14
C GLU A 192 8.34 -0.69 -7.27
N GLU A 193 7.89 -0.15 -6.14
CA GLU A 193 7.26 1.16 -6.04
C GLU A 193 8.33 2.23 -5.79
N THR A 194 8.25 3.33 -6.53
CA THR A 194 9.24 4.41 -6.45
C THR A 194 8.69 5.67 -5.78
N ASP A 195 9.59 6.45 -5.16
CA ASP A 195 9.23 7.72 -4.52
C ASP A 195 9.14 8.91 -5.50
N SER A 196 9.71 8.80 -6.73
CA SER A 196 9.59 9.84 -7.76
C SER A 196 8.81 9.39 -8.99
N TYR A 197 7.97 10.29 -9.49
CA TYR A 197 7.22 10.10 -10.73
C TYR A 197 7.94 10.66 -11.96
N ASN A 198 9.09 11.32 -11.79
CA ASN A 198 9.79 11.99 -12.89
C ASN A 198 10.89 11.11 -13.46
N LEU A 199 10.83 10.81 -14.76
CA LEU A 199 11.84 10.01 -15.46
C LEU A 199 13.24 10.61 -15.37
N ASP A 200 13.36 11.93 -15.27
CA ASP A 200 14.64 12.63 -15.21
C ASP A 200 15.39 12.38 -13.89
N ASP A 201 14.70 11.87 -12.86
CA ASP A 201 15.31 11.51 -11.57
C ASP A 201 16.02 10.15 -11.61
N TYR A 202 15.94 9.44 -12.74
CA TYR A 202 16.52 8.12 -12.92
C TYR A 202 17.61 8.10 -13.98
N THR A 203 18.63 7.31 -13.74
CA THR A 203 19.72 7.06 -14.69
C THR A 203 19.50 5.77 -15.48
N PHE A 204 20.16 5.67 -16.64
CA PHE A 204 20.20 4.44 -17.41
C PHE A 204 20.77 3.27 -16.58
N GLU A 205 21.82 3.52 -15.79
CA GLU A 205 22.48 2.50 -14.98
C GLU A 205 21.58 1.95 -13.86
N GLN A 206 20.68 2.77 -13.32
CA GLN A 206 19.67 2.32 -12.36
C GLN A 206 18.58 1.51 -13.06
N LEU A 207 18.02 2.04 -14.15
CA LEU A 207 16.86 1.43 -14.81
C LEU A 207 17.20 0.18 -15.63
N SER A 208 18.43 0.06 -16.13
CA SER A 208 18.90 -1.12 -16.88
C SER A 208 19.07 -2.38 -16.02
N GLN A 209 18.94 -2.27 -14.69
CA GLN A 209 18.99 -3.41 -13.77
C GLN A 209 17.68 -4.21 -13.75
N TYR A 210 16.57 -3.60 -14.15
CA TYR A 210 15.26 -4.23 -14.20
C TYR A 210 15.05 -4.95 -15.52
N LYS A 211 14.26 -6.03 -15.49
CA LYS A 211 13.81 -6.72 -16.70
C LYS A 211 12.69 -5.95 -17.38
N GLU A 212 11.79 -5.36 -16.59
CA GLU A 212 10.63 -4.62 -17.09
C GLU A 212 10.43 -3.29 -16.35
N ILE A 213 9.93 -2.28 -17.06
CA ILE A 213 9.59 -0.95 -16.52
C ILE A 213 8.15 -0.62 -16.92
N PHE A 214 7.33 -0.29 -15.92
CA PHE A 214 6.00 0.24 -16.15
C PHE A 214 5.99 1.76 -15.97
N LEU A 215 5.44 2.47 -16.96
CA LEU A 215 5.26 3.91 -16.92
C LEU A 215 3.77 4.22 -16.86
N ASP A 216 3.27 4.61 -15.68
CA ASP A 216 1.86 4.97 -15.48
C ASP A 216 1.73 6.14 -14.51
N GLY A 217 1.29 7.28 -15.03
CA GLY A 217 1.27 8.55 -14.31
C GLY A 217 2.64 9.18 -14.15
N PHE A 218 3.56 8.88 -15.08
CA PHE A 218 4.92 9.42 -15.07
C PHE A 218 4.97 10.85 -15.59
N THR A 219 6.06 11.53 -15.29
CA THR A 219 6.36 12.90 -15.71
C THR A 219 7.79 12.99 -16.24
N TYR A 220 8.09 14.07 -16.94
CA TYR A 220 9.43 14.43 -17.39
C TYR A 220 9.52 15.95 -17.51
N ASN A 221 10.71 16.53 -17.36
CA ASN A 221 10.96 17.94 -17.65
C ASN A 221 11.46 18.12 -19.09
N ASP A 222 12.25 17.17 -19.59
CA ASP A 222 12.78 17.14 -20.95
C ASP A 222 12.25 15.91 -21.68
N LYS A 223 11.35 16.14 -22.64
CA LYS A 223 10.67 15.06 -23.36
C LYS A 223 11.66 14.27 -24.22
N GLU A 224 12.53 14.96 -24.93
CA GLU A 224 13.51 14.34 -25.82
C GLU A 224 14.50 13.47 -25.04
N ALA A 225 14.98 13.95 -23.89
CA ALA A 225 15.85 13.17 -23.02
C ALA A 225 15.14 11.93 -22.43
N ALA A 226 13.88 12.08 -22.01
CA ALA A 226 13.07 10.97 -21.52
C ALA A 226 12.83 9.92 -22.62
N GLU A 227 12.49 10.33 -23.84
CA GLU A 227 12.33 9.42 -24.98
C GLU A 227 13.64 8.69 -25.31
N GLU A 228 14.78 9.40 -25.30
CA GLU A 228 16.10 8.80 -25.55
C GLU A 228 16.46 7.77 -24.48
N LEU A 229 16.20 8.06 -23.20
CA LEU A 229 16.42 7.11 -22.10
C LEU A 229 15.62 5.83 -22.30
N ILE A 230 14.32 5.95 -22.62
CA ILE A 230 13.45 4.80 -22.85
C ILE A 230 13.90 3.97 -24.05
N ILE A 231 14.30 4.61 -25.15
CA ILE A 231 14.84 3.92 -26.32
C ILE A 231 16.11 3.16 -25.94
N ARG A 232 17.07 3.80 -25.28
CA ARG A 232 18.33 3.15 -24.87
C ARG A 232 18.09 1.95 -23.95
N LEU A 233 17.15 2.06 -22.99
CA LEU A 233 16.78 0.95 -22.11
C LEU A 233 16.19 -0.22 -22.90
N SER A 234 15.30 0.08 -23.84
CA SER A 234 14.69 -0.96 -24.69
C SER A 234 15.71 -1.66 -25.58
N GLU A 235 16.71 -0.94 -26.11
CA GLU A 235 17.82 -1.50 -26.90
C GLU A 235 18.76 -2.37 -26.05
N ALA A 236 18.87 -2.06 -24.75
CA ALA A 236 19.59 -2.88 -23.78
C ALA A 236 18.82 -4.14 -23.32
N GLY A 237 17.59 -4.34 -23.82
CA GLY A 237 16.77 -5.52 -23.55
C GLY A 237 15.75 -5.35 -22.42
N VAL A 238 15.57 -4.14 -21.89
CA VAL A 238 14.54 -3.86 -20.89
C VAL A 238 13.19 -3.71 -21.56
N LYS A 239 12.16 -4.46 -21.10
CA LYS A 239 10.80 -4.27 -21.61
C LYS A 239 10.16 -3.04 -20.97
N ILE A 240 9.60 -2.14 -21.77
CA ILE A 240 8.95 -0.91 -21.33
C ILE A 240 7.47 -0.99 -21.66
N ILE A 241 6.60 -0.80 -20.66
CA ILE A 241 5.14 -0.83 -20.82
C ILE A 241 4.60 0.53 -20.40
N ILE A 242 3.99 1.26 -21.34
CA ILE A 242 3.58 2.66 -21.18
C ILE A 242 2.06 2.76 -21.18
N SER A 243 1.49 3.28 -20.09
CA SER A 243 0.09 3.71 -19.98
C SER A 243 -0.09 5.03 -20.72
N ALA A 244 -0.67 4.97 -21.91
CA ALA A 244 -0.74 6.11 -22.83
C ALA A 244 -1.64 7.23 -22.33
N ASP A 245 -2.68 6.90 -21.58
CA ASP A 245 -3.60 7.84 -20.93
C ASP A 245 -2.89 8.81 -20.00
N SER A 246 -1.76 8.37 -19.45
CA SER A 246 -1.02 9.09 -18.42
C SER A 246 0.15 9.91 -18.95
N ILE A 247 0.42 9.88 -20.26
CA ILE A 247 1.50 10.63 -20.90
C ILE A 247 1.29 12.14 -20.67
N PRO A 248 2.29 12.91 -20.21
CA PRO A 248 2.14 14.35 -20.05
C PRO A 248 1.73 15.06 -21.35
N GLN A 249 0.65 15.86 -21.28
CA GLN A 249 0.20 16.69 -22.40
C GLN A 249 1.10 17.92 -22.56
N ASP A 250 1.44 18.27 -23.81
CA ASP A 250 2.12 19.53 -24.11
C ASP A 250 1.21 20.72 -23.77
N LYS A 251 1.70 21.62 -22.89
CA LYS A 251 0.91 22.75 -22.38
C LYS A 251 0.58 23.80 -23.44
N ARG A 252 1.33 23.87 -24.55
CA ARG A 252 1.18 24.86 -25.62
C ARG A 252 0.28 24.34 -26.74
N THR A 253 0.45 23.08 -27.14
CA THR A 253 -0.30 22.49 -28.26
C THR A 253 -1.49 21.66 -27.82
N HIS A 254 -1.58 21.31 -26.53
CA HIS A 254 -2.56 20.36 -25.97
C HIS A 254 -2.50 18.97 -26.63
N THR A 255 -1.38 18.62 -27.25
CA THR A 255 -1.17 17.29 -27.84
C THR A 255 -0.50 16.37 -26.82
N GLN A 256 -0.97 15.12 -26.74
CA GLN A 256 -0.35 14.07 -25.96
C GLN A 256 0.41 13.16 -26.92
N THR A 257 1.74 13.22 -26.87
CA THR A 257 2.61 12.46 -27.77
C THR A 257 3.85 11.98 -27.05
N PHE A 258 4.28 10.75 -27.31
CA PHE A 258 5.52 10.18 -26.77
C PHE A 258 6.05 9.11 -27.72
N LEU A 259 7.36 9.08 -27.96
CA LEU A 259 8.04 8.18 -28.90
C LEU A 259 7.50 8.24 -30.34
N GLY A 260 6.89 9.36 -30.73
CA GLY A 260 6.24 9.55 -32.02
C GLY A 260 4.81 8.97 -32.12
N VAL A 261 4.29 8.36 -31.06
CA VAL A 261 2.88 7.97 -30.98
C VAL A 261 2.06 9.16 -30.53
N THR A 262 0.89 9.34 -31.13
CA THR A 262 -0.11 10.34 -30.76
C THR A 262 -1.27 9.67 -30.02
N CYS A 263 -1.61 10.20 -28.85
CA CYS A 263 -2.74 9.75 -28.06
C CYS A 263 -3.97 10.62 -28.39
N ASN A 264 -4.98 10.01 -28.98
CA ASN A 264 -6.19 10.69 -29.42
C ASN A 264 -7.34 10.41 -28.45
N ALA A 265 -7.97 11.46 -27.94
CA ALA A 265 -9.08 11.32 -27.01
C ALA A 265 -10.28 10.59 -27.64
N VAL A 266 -10.85 9.64 -26.90
CA VAL A 266 -12.08 8.92 -27.21
C VAL A 266 -12.88 8.74 -25.92
N LYS A 267 -14.20 8.65 -26.07
CA LYS A 267 -15.13 8.45 -24.97
C LYS A 267 -15.98 7.21 -25.24
N PHE A 268 -16.07 6.33 -24.25
CA PHE A 268 -17.00 5.20 -24.26
C PHE A 268 -18.07 5.35 -23.20
N GLU A 269 -19.22 4.71 -23.43
CA GLU A 269 -20.35 4.71 -22.51
C GLU A 269 -20.66 3.28 -22.05
N ASN A 270 -20.79 3.11 -20.73
CA ASN A 270 -21.15 1.87 -20.02
C ASN A 270 -20.15 0.70 -20.12
N GLY A 271 -19.32 0.61 -21.14
CA GLY A 271 -18.27 -0.39 -21.27
C GLY A 271 -17.44 -0.17 -22.53
N TYR A 272 -16.34 -0.92 -22.66
CA TYR A 272 -15.59 -0.92 -23.91
C TYR A 272 -16.38 -1.65 -25.01
N PRO A 273 -16.20 -1.25 -26.29
CA PRO A 273 -16.56 -2.08 -27.42
C PRO A 273 -15.82 -3.43 -27.37
N GLU A 274 -16.20 -4.34 -28.28
CA GLU A 274 -15.45 -5.58 -28.48
C GLU A 274 -13.98 -5.24 -28.81
N MET A 275 -13.05 -5.76 -28.00
CA MET A 275 -11.62 -5.57 -28.21
C MET A 275 -11.05 -6.75 -28.99
N ASN A 276 -10.47 -6.47 -30.15
CA ASN A 276 -9.68 -7.44 -30.90
C ASN A 276 -8.24 -7.41 -30.37
N THR A 277 -7.74 -8.53 -29.84
CA THR A 277 -6.40 -8.59 -29.23
C THR A 277 -5.62 -9.81 -29.73
N ARG A 278 -4.31 -9.88 -29.42
CA ARG A 278 -3.46 -11.03 -29.72
C ARG A 278 -3.84 -12.29 -28.94
N ILE A 279 -4.54 -12.13 -27.82
CA ILE A 279 -5.08 -13.24 -27.03
C ILE A 279 -6.50 -13.63 -27.45
N GLY A 280 -6.99 -13.07 -28.56
CA GLY A 280 -8.34 -13.27 -29.09
C GLY A 280 -9.26 -12.08 -28.81
N ARG A 281 -10.57 -12.29 -28.97
CA ARG A 281 -11.56 -11.27 -28.63
C ARG A 281 -11.72 -11.19 -27.12
N VAL A 282 -11.64 -9.96 -26.60
CA VAL A 282 -11.77 -9.64 -25.19
C VAL A 282 -13.08 -8.89 -24.98
N TYR A 283 -13.89 -9.40 -24.06
CA TYR A 283 -15.09 -8.75 -23.55
C TYR A 283 -14.84 -8.41 -22.09
N THR A 284 -14.93 -7.14 -21.74
CA THR A 284 -14.75 -6.68 -20.37
C THR A 284 -16.08 -6.55 -19.66
N ASP A 285 -16.01 -6.45 -18.34
CA ASP A 285 -17.10 -5.98 -17.52
C ASP A 285 -17.50 -4.54 -17.89
N MET A 286 -18.70 -4.16 -17.47
CA MET A 286 -19.16 -2.78 -17.57
C MET A 286 -18.30 -1.84 -16.73
N PHE A 287 -18.26 -0.57 -17.11
CA PHE A 287 -17.58 0.44 -16.32
C PHE A 287 -18.18 0.52 -14.90
N PRO A 288 -17.33 0.76 -13.88
CA PRO A 288 -17.77 0.79 -12.50
C PRO A 288 -18.79 1.91 -12.26
N GLN A 289 -19.64 1.73 -11.25
CA GLN A 289 -20.66 2.72 -10.88
C GLN A 289 -20.02 4.08 -10.59
N GLY A 290 -20.57 5.15 -11.17
CA GLY A 290 -20.00 6.50 -11.10
C GLY A 290 -18.99 6.82 -12.22
N HIS A 291 -18.64 5.83 -13.06
CA HIS A 291 -17.74 5.98 -14.20
C HIS A 291 -18.38 5.49 -15.50
N THR A 292 -19.69 5.69 -15.67
CA THR A 292 -20.44 5.26 -16.87
C THR A 292 -19.96 5.95 -18.14
N GLU A 293 -19.26 7.08 -18.02
CA GLU A 293 -18.52 7.72 -19.09
C GLU A 293 -17.03 7.52 -18.87
N TRP A 294 -16.35 6.88 -19.83
CA TRP A 294 -14.93 6.59 -19.75
C TRP A 294 -14.17 7.40 -20.78
N ASN A 295 -13.48 8.45 -20.33
CA ASN A 295 -12.64 9.30 -21.17
C ASN A 295 -11.24 8.72 -21.19
N THR A 296 -10.73 8.46 -22.38
CA THR A 296 -9.47 7.74 -22.58
C THR A 296 -8.86 8.06 -23.93
N VAL A 297 -7.81 7.34 -24.34
CA VAL A 297 -7.11 7.55 -25.60
C VAL A 297 -6.97 6.28 -26.44
N TYR A 298 -7.05 6.42 -27.76
CA TYR A 298 -6.52 5.45 -28.71
C TYR A 298 -5.21 5.98 -29.31
N LEU A 299 -4.48 5.12 -30.01
CA LEU A 299 -3.09 5.35 -30.41
C LEU A 299 -2.97 5.43 -31.93
N ASP A 300 -2.33 6.50 -32.41
CA ASP A 300 -1.87 6.62 -33.79
C ASP A 300 -0.33 6.62 -33.83
N GLY A 301 0.26 5.87 -34.77
CA GLY A 301 1.71 5.83 -34.97
C GLY A 301 2.43 4.68 -34.26
N LEU A 302 1.71 3.62 -33.88
CA LEU A 302 2.32 2.34 -33.51
C LEU A 302 3.02 1.71 -34.72
N ASP A 303 4.15 1.04 -34.48
CA ASP A 303 4.86 0.28 -35.53
C ASP A 303 4.18 -1.06 -35.80
N THR A 304 3.64 -1.71 -34.77
CA THR A 304 2.80 -2.89 -34.91
C THR A 304 1.64 -2.85 -33.93
N SER A 305 0.41 -2.81 -34.45
CA SER A 305 -0.81 -2.91 -33.64
C SER A 305 -1.04 -4.35 -33.17
N TYR A 306 -1.28 -4.49 -31.87
CA TYR A 306 -1.58 -5.77 -31.20
C TYR A 306 -3.06 -5.86 -30.85
N GLY A 307 -3.78 -4.75 -30.88
CA GLY A 307 -5.22 -4.77 -30.82
C GLY A 307 -5.89 -3.42 -31.01
N SER A 308 -7.15 -3.54 -31.38
CA SER A 308 -8.02 -2.43 -31.75
C SER A 308 -9.43 -2.63 -31.21
N VAL A 309 -10.17 -1.53 -31.10
CA VAL A 309 -11.62 -1.51 -30.90
C VAL A 309 -12.29 -0.94 -32.15
N ASP A 310 -13.43 -1.52 -32.54
CA ASP A 310 -14.23 -0.94 -33.61
C ASP A 310 -15.23 0.07 -33.02
N ASP A 311 -15.09 1.34 -33.40
CA ASP A 311 -16.00 2.42 -33.04
C ASP A 311 -16.48 3.16 -34.31
N ASN A 312 -17.79 3.21 -34.53
CA ASN A 312 -18.41 3.88 -35.67
C ASN A 312 -17.82 3.52 -37.06
N GLY A 313 -17.35 2.27 -37.23
CA GLY A 313 -16.74 1.79 -38.46
C GLY A 313 -15.26 2.16 -38.65
N LEU A 314 -14.65 2.76 -37.63
CA LEU A 314 -13.20 2.97 -37.55
C LEU A 314 -12.60 1.94 -36.58
N SER A 315 -11.47 1.35 -36.97
CA SER A 315 -10.69 0.53 -36.07
C SER A 315 -9.69 1.43 -35.36
N LEU A 316 -9.83 1.55 -34.05
CA LEU A 316 -9.00 2.38 -33.19
C LEU A 316 -7.98 1.50 -32.48
N ASP A 317 -6.71 1.63 -32.87
CA ASP A 317 -5.62 0.88 -32.23
C ASP A 317 -5.45 1.34 -30.78
N PHE A 318 -5.28 0.41 -29.86
CA PHE A 318 -5.10 0.75 -28.44
C PHE A 318 -3.88 0.16 -27.78
N TYR A 319 -3.27 -0.88 -28.33
CA TYR A 319 -1.98 -1.31 -27.83
C TYR A 319 -1.15 -1.98 -28.90
N GLY A 320 0.17 -1.87 -28.75
CA GLY A 320 1.13 -2.38 -29.72
C GLY A 320 2.54 -1.89 -29.42
N THR A 321 3.46 -2.16 -30.34
CA THR A 321 4.86 -1.76 -30.20
C THR A 321 5.20 -0.45 -30.89
N VAL A 322 6.24 0.21 -30.39
CA VAL A 322 6.81 1.44 -30.94
C VAL A 322 8.34 1.40 -30.82
N LYS A 323 9.07 1.85 -31.84
CA LYS A 323 10.54 1.79 -32.02
C LYS A 323 11.12 0.38 -32.12
N ASN A 324 10.74 -0.54 -31.23
CA ASN A 324 11.14 -1.94 -31.22
C ASN A 324 10.16 -2.80 -30.41
N ASP A 325 10.39 -4.12 -30.40
CA ASP A 325 9.49 -5.09 -29.74
C ASP A 325 9.47 -4.99 -28.21
N ASN A 326 10.43 -4.29 -27.60
CA ASN A 326 10.54 -4.15 -26.16
C ASN A 326 9.73 -2.96 -25.61
N ILE A 327 9.26 -2.03 -26.44
CA ILE A 327 8.41 -0.92 -25.98
C ILE A 327 6.97 -1.18 -26.41
N ILE A 328 6.09 -1.38 -25.42
CA ILE A 328 4.66 -1.55 -25.61
C ILE A 328 3.95 -0.30 -25.07
N MET A 329 3.11 0.31 -25.90
CA MET A 329 2.22 1.38 -25.46
C MET A 329 0.79 0.87 -25.41
N CYS A 330 0.03 1.26 -24.38
CA CYS A 330 -1.34 0.81 -24.13
C CYS A 330 -2.22 1.99 -23.72
N GLY A 331 -3.24 2.28 -24.53
CA GLY A 331 -4.30 3.24 -24.26
C GLY A 331 -5.56 2.58 -23.69
N LEU A 332 -6.70 3.21 -23.95
CA LEU A 332 -8.03 2.88 -23.43
C LEU A 332 -8.14 2.89 -21.89
N GLY A 333 -7.13 3.33 -21.14
CA GLY A 333 -7.17 3.37 -19.69
C GLY A 333 -7.25 1.98 -19.10
N ILE A 334 -6.75 0.97 -19.81
CA ILE A 334 -6.87 -0.45 -19.48
C ILE A 334 -6.26 -0.75 -18.10
N MET A 335 -5.11 -0.17 -17.78
CA MET A 335 -4.46 -0.33 -16.48
C MET A 335 -5.31 0.25 -15.34
N ASN A 336 -5.88 1.44 -15.54
CA ASN A 336 -6.73 2.09 -14.55
C ASN A 336 -8.07 1.33 -14.38
N PHE A 337 -8.72 0.98 -15.48
CA PHE A 337 -9.95 0.16 -15.47
C PHE A 337 -9.70 -1.13 -14.68
N TYR A 338 -8.60 -1.80 -14.95
CA TYR A 338 -8.25 -3.01 -14.24
C TYR A 338 -7.99 -2.80 -12.75
N SER A 339 -7.31 -1.72 -12.38
CA SER A 339 -7.07 -1.34 -10.98
C SER A 339 -8.38 -1.13 -10.20
N MET A 340 -9.46 -0.74 -10.89
CA MET A 340 -10.77 -0.48 -10.31
C MET A 340 -11.69 -1.70 -10.30
N THR A 341 -11.63 -2.56 -11.31
CA THR A 341 -12.60 -3.66 -11.50
C THR A 341 -12.03 -5.04 -11.17
N GLY A 342 -10.72 -5.24 -11.28
CA GLY A 342 -10.11 -6.57 -11.19
C GLY A 342 -10.51 -7.51 -12.33
N ASP A 343 -11.01 -6.99 -13.45
CA ASP A 343 -11.48 -7.76 -14.62
C ASP A 343 -10.45 -8.79 -15.08
N LYS A 344 -10.77 -10.07 -14.94
CA LYS A 344 -9.83 -11.17 -15.21
C LYS A 344 -9.35 -11.20 -16.65
N THR A 345 -10.16 -10.76 -17.60
CA THR A 345 -9.80 -10.74 -19.02
C THR A 345 -8.78 -9.65 -19.31
N VAL A 346 -8.98 -8.47 -18.72
CA VAL A 346 -7.98 -7.40 -18.75
C VAL A 346 -6.71 -7.84 -18.02
N GLY A 347 -6.82 -8.56 -16.91
CA GLY A 347 -5.67 -9.14 -16.22
C GLY A 347 -4.79 -10.00 -17.12
N ARG A 348 -5.41 -10.88 -17.91
CA ARG A 348 -4.71 -11.72 -18.88
C ARG A 348 -4.07 -10.91 -20.01
N LEU A 349 -4.67 -9.79 -20.39
CA LEU A 349 -4.09 -8.88 -21.37
C LEU A 349 -2.84 -8.18 -20.81
N LEU A 350 -2.90 -7.69 -19.56
CA LEU A 350 -1.73 -7.11 -18.88
C LEU A 350 -0.60 -8.13 -18.70
N GLU A 351 -0.92 -9.36 -18.28
CA GLU A 351 0.02 -10.49 -18.19
C GLU A 351 0.57 -10.91 -19.56
N ASN A 352 -0.11 -10.59 -20.66
CA ASN A 352 0.41 -10.84 -22.01
C ASN A 352 1.40 -9.75 -22.46
N MET A 353 1.19 -8.50 -22.03
CA MET A 353 2.12 -7.40 -22.29
C MET A 353 3.37 -7.53 -21.41
N SER A 354 3.17 -7.85 -20.13
CA SER A 354 4.23 -8.12 -19.16
C SER A 354 4.74 -9.56 -19.26
N GLY A 355 5.94 -9.81 -18.74
CA GLY A 355 6.45 -11.15 -18.44
C GLY A 355 6.12 -11.60 -17.01
N LEU A 356 5.46 -10.74 -16.22
CA LEU A 356 5.13 -10.98 -14.82
C LEU A 356 3.73 -11.57 -14.68
N THR A 357 3.56 -12.34 -13.61
CA THR A 357 2.27 -12.83 -13.12
C THR A 357 2.01 -12.29 -11.73
N GLN A 358 0.77 -12.44 -11.25
CA GLN A 358 0.41 -12.09 -9.86
C GLN A 358 1.14 -12.91 -8.80
N GLU A 359 1.70 -14.04 -9.22
CA GLU A 359 2.42 -14.99 -8.38
C GLU A 359 3.94 -14.75 -8.44
N THR A 360 4.39 -13.85 -9.33
CA THR A 360 5.80 -13.48 -9.44
C THR A 360 6.16 -12.56 -8.27
N LEU A 361 6.93 -13.10 -7.32
CA LEU A 361 7.39 -12.41 -6.12
C LEU A 361 8.77 -11.77 -6.33
N PRO A 362 9.06 -10.63 -5.67
CA PRO A 362 10.44 -10.17 -5.55
C PRO A 362 11.24 -11.15 -4.70
N GLN A 363 12.57 -11.10 -4.82
CA GLN A 363 13.45 -11.85 -3.94
C GLN A 363 13.75 -11.03 -2.70
N ARG A 364 13.51 -11.59 -1.51
CA ARG A 364 13.83 -10.95 -0.23
C ARG A 364 14.87 -11.78 0.52
N LYS A 365 15.97 -11.13 0.89
CA LYS A 365 16.96 -11.68 1.80
C LYS A 365 16.74 -11.07 3.19
N ILE A 366 16.39 -11.91 4.16
CA ILE A 366 16.31 -11.52 5.56
C ILE A 366 17.72 -11.24 6.10
N VAL A 367 17.89 -10.07 6.72
CA VAL A 367 19.14 -9.63 7.34
C VAL A 367 18.88 -9.38 8.83
N PRO A 368 19.52 -10.13 9.74
CA PRO A 368 19.43 -9.85 11.17
C PRO A 368 19.92 -8.44 11.49
N LEU A 369 19.17 -7.74 12.34
CA LEU A 369 19.50 -6.40 12.82
C LEU A 369 19.62 -6.40 14.35
N THR A 370 20.51 -5.57 14.85
CA THR A 370 20.46 -5.15 16.27
C THR A 370 19.81 -3.77 16.31
N ILE A 371 18.71 -3.64 17.04
CA ILE A 371 17.95 -2.38 17.16
C ILE A 371 17.79 -2.07 18.64
N ASP A 372 18.35 -0.96 19.08
CA ASP A 372 18.28 -0.48 20.45
C ASP A 372 17.57 0.89 20.49
N TYR A 373 16.55 0.99 21.33
CA TYR A 373 15.82 2.23 21.60
C TYR A 373 16.26 2.79 22.96
N THR A 374 16.84 3.99 22.99
CA THR A 374 17.27 4.65 24.22
C THR A 374 16.89 6.12 24.21
N GLY A 375 15.90 6.50 25.02
CA GLY A 375 15.40 7.88 25.07
C GLY A 375 14.88 8.32 23.69
N SER A 376 15.47 9.38 23.13
CA SER A 376 15.16 9.89 21.79
C SER A 376 16.10 9.36 20.71
N THR A 377 16.79 8.24 20.95
CA THR A 377 17.78 7.68 20.02
C THR A 377 17.42 6.25 19.63
N ILE A 378 17.53 5.96 18.33
CA ILE A 378 17.43 4.61 17.76
C ILE A 378 18.83 4.26 17.23
N THR A 379 19.41 3.17 17.72
CA THR A 379 20.69 2.66 17.22
C THR A 379 20.43 1.37 16.47
N ILE A 380 20.84 1.31 15.21
CA ILE A 380 20.64 0.14 14.35
C ILE A 380 21.99 -0.31 13.83
N THR A 381 22.30 -1.60 13.98
CA THR A 381 23.51 -2.21 13.41
C THR A 381 23.15 -3.25 12.38
N SER A 382 23.71 -3.10 11.18
CA SER A 382 23.60 -4.03 10.05
C SER A 382 24.98 -4.50 9.61
N ASN A 383 25.06 -5.76 9.15
CA ASN A 383 26.27 -6.31 8.54
C ASN A 383 26.29 -6.17 7.01
N GLU A 384 25.22 -5.65 6.43
CA GLU A 384 24.99 -5.55 4.98
C GLU A 384 24.54 -4.12 4.60
N ASP A 385 24.77 -3.75 3.34
CA ASP A 385 24.34 -2.49 2.75
C ASP A 385 22.90 -2.57 2.22
N ASN A 386 22.27 -1.40 2.03
CA ASN A 386 20.92 -1.25 1.46
C ASN A 386 19.84 -2.12 2.15
N VAL A 387 19.84 -2.15 3.48
CA VAL A 387 18.87 -2.93 4.27
C VAL A 387 17.66 -2.08 4.63
N ASN A 388 16.46 -2.50 4.21
CA ASN A 388 15.20 -2.04 4.75
C ASN A 388 15.08 -2.49 6.20
N THR A 389 14.97 -1.56 7.16
CA THR A 389 14.91 -1.91 8.59
C THR A 389 13.51 -2.28 9.08
N ALA A 390 12.52 -2.33 8.20
CA ALA A 390 11.09 -2.42 8.53
C ALA A 390 10.59 -1.31 9.47
N LEU A 391 11.34 -0.21 9.63
CA LEU A 391 10.91 0.96 10.39
C LEU A 391 10.46 2.04 9.41
N ALA A 392 9.39 2.74 9.77
CA ALA A 392 8.92 3.88 9.01
C ALA A 392 9.98 4.98 9.02
N TYR A 393 10.22 5.59 7.85
CA TYR A 393 11.05 6.78 7.75
C TYR A 393 10.26 7.99 8.24
N HIS A 394 10.89 8.83 9.08
CA HIS A 394 10.36 10.13 9.46
C HIS A 394 11.36 11.25 9.16
N ASP A 395 10.84 12.41 8.75
CA ASP A 395 11.61 13.64 8.51
C ASP A 395 12.20 14.26 9.79
N ILE A 396 11.70 13.85 10.96
CA ILE A 396 12.26 14.23 12.27
C ILE A 396 13.57 13.49 12.61
N PHE A 397 13.95 12.49 11.81
CA PHE A 397 15.18 11.74 12.04
C PHE A 397 16.41 12.58 11.72
N SER A 398 17.39 12.53 12.63
CA SER A 398 18.65 13.23 12.51
C SER A 398 19.81 12.27 12.76
N THR A 399 20.62 12.06 11.73
CA THR A 399 21.74 11.12 11.75
C THR A 399 22.92 11.69 10.97
N ALA A 400 24.13 11.24 11.29
CA ALA A 400 25.33 11.53 10.51
C ALA A 400 25.59 10.47 9.43
N GLN A 401 24.95 9.30 9.56
CA GLN A 401 25.04 8.20 8.61
C GLN A 401 24.07 8.42 7.44
N ASN A 402 24.36 7.75 6.31
CA ASN A 402 23.44 7.76 5.17
C ASN A 402 22.22 6.88 5.49
N ILE A 403 21.03 7.48 5.41
CA ILE A 403 19.75 6.79 5.46
C ILE A 403 18.92 7.22 4.26
N GLU A 404 18.18 6.28 3.69
CA GLU A 404 17.31 6.52 2.54
C GLU A 404 15.85 6.22 2.93
N LYS A 405 14.93 6.94 2.29
CA LYS A 405 13.51 6.60 2.27
C LYS A 405 13.22 5.87 0.95
N LYS A 406 12.55 4.72 1.02
CA LYS A 406 11.91 4.08 -0.13
C LYS A 406 10.58 3.49 0.30
N ASN A 407 9.50 3.84 -0.39
CA ASN A 407 8.14 3.37 -0.08
C ASN A 407 7.79 3.51 1.42
N ASN A 408 8.11 4.68 1.99
CA ASN A 408 7.91 5.05 3.40
C ASN A 408 8.76 4.32 4.44
N LEU A 409 9.64 3.41 4.01
CA LEU A 409 10.52 2.64 4.89
C LEU A 409 11.94 3.19 4.88
N MET A 410 12.61 3.02 6.00
CA MET A 410 13.98 3.46 6.19
C MET A 410 14.97 2.38 5.75
N TYR A 411 15.94 2.80 4.93
CA TYR A 411 17.04 1.99 4.46
C TYR A 411 18.34 2.47 5.07
N ILE A 412 19.18 1.54 5.51
CA ILE A 412 20.50 1.82 6.09
C ILE A 412 21.61 1.09 5.34
N GLN A 413 22.82 1.61 5.50
CA GLN A 413 24.04 0.96 5.02
C GLN A 413 24.68 0.10 6.11
N LYS A 414 25.68 -0.69 5.74
CA LYS A 414 26.45 -1.52 6.64
C LYS A 414 27.10 -0.69 7.75
N GLY A 415 27.13 -1.26 8.95
CA GLY A 415 27.69 -0.64 10.15
C GLY A 415 26.61 -0.21 11.14
N THR A 416 26.95 0.76 11.98
CA THR A 416 26.05 1.27 13.03
C THR A 416 25.52 2.64 12.63
N THR A 417 24.21 2.73 12.51
CA THR A 417 23.43 3.94 12.23
C THR A 417 22.82 4.42 13.53
N VAL A 418 23.12 5.66 13.92
CA VAL A 418 22.57 6.29 15.12
C VAL A 418 21.63 7.40 14.70
N ILE A 419 20.35 7.26 15.04
CA ILE A 419 19.27 8.18 14.68
C ILE A 419 18.82 8.89 15.93
N ASN A 420 18.85 10.22 15.91
CA ASN A 420 18.27 11.05 16.95
C ASN A 420 16.92 11.59 16.46
N ILE A 421 15.88 11.38 17.26
CA ILE A 421 14.53 11.88 17.01
C ILE A 421 14.48 13.34 17.46
N LYS A 422 14.35 14.27 16.51
CA LYS A 422 14.17 15.69 16.81
C LYS A 422 12.70 15.96 17.09
N VAL A 423 12.39 16.53 18.25
CA VAL A 423 11.04 17.02 18.50
C VAL A 423 10.94 18.42 17.88
N PRO A 424 10.11 18.62 16.83
CA PRO A 424 9.99 19.92 16.19
C PRO A 424 9.39 20.94 17.16
N TYR A 425 9.85 22.19 17.05
CA TYR A 425 9.33 23.34 17.80
C TYR A 425 9.40 23.28 19.34
N VAL A 426 10.19 22.39 19.97
CA VAL A 426 10.27 22.29 21.44
C VAL A 426 10.58 23.62 22.10
N TRP A 427 11.55 24.37 21.57
CA TRP A 427 11.94 25.65 22.15
C TRP A 427 10.87 26.73 21.96
N GLN A 428 10.23 26.77 20.79
CA GLN A 428 9.12 27.68 20.51
C GLN A 428 7.93 27.37 21.42
N GLY A 429 7.59 26.08 21.57
CA GLY A 429 6.57 25.61 22.50
C GLY A 429 6.87 25.99 23.94
N ALA A 430 8.10 25.77 24.40
CA ALA A 430 8.53 26.15 25.74
C ALA A 430 8.41 27.66 25.99
N ILE A 431 8.81 28.49 25.02
CA ILE A 431 8.67 29.95 25.12
C ILE A 431 7.21 30.35 25.23
N VAL A 432 6.33 29.79 24.40
CA VAL A 432 4.89 30.07 24.43
C VAL A 432 4.27 29.61 25.75
N SER A 433 4.64 28.44 26.27
CA SER A 433 4.18 27.94 27.58
C SER A 433 4.63 28.86 28.72
N ILE A 434 5.89 29.30 28.73
CA ILE A 434 6.41 30.24 29.74
C ILE A 434 5.66 31.57 29.66
N ALA A 435 5.46 32.12 28.45
CA ALA A 435 4.70 33.34 28.25
C ALA A 435 3.25 33.19 28.75
N GLY A 436 2.60 32.07 28.47
CA GLY A 436 1.28 31.73 28.97
C GLY A 436 1.22 31.72 30.49
N ILE A 437 2.17 31.03 31.15
CA ILE A 437 2.28 31.00 32.61
C ILE A 437 2.45 32.42 33.19
N ILE A 438 3.34 33.23 32.61
CA ILE A 438 3.56 34.62 33.04
C ILE A 438 2.26 35.43 32.93
N LEU A 439 1.56 35.34 31.79
CA LEU A 439 0.30 36.05 31.58
C LEU A 439 -0.79 35.58 32.55
N SER A 440 -0.89 34.28 32.83
CA SER A 440 -1.83 33.74 33.82
C SER A 440 -1.51 34.25 35.24
N VAL A 441 -0.23 34.29 35.64
CA VAL A 441 0.17 34.85 36.95
C VAL A 441 -0.18 36.34 37.03
N VAL A 442 0.12 37.11 35.98
CA VAL A 442 -0.23 38.54 35.91
C VAL A 442 -1.75 38.73 36.03
N TRP A 443 -2.53 37.91 35.35
CA TRP A 443 -3.99 37.93 35.42
C TRP A 443 -4.52 37.64 36.83
N VAL A 444 -4.00 36.61 37.50
CA VAL A 444 -4.39 36.27 38.88
C VAL A 444 -4.04 37.40 39.85
N ILE A 445 -2.86 38.02 39.71
CA ILE A 445 -2.48 39.19 40.51
C ILE A 445 -3.42 40.38 40.25
N ALA A 446 -3.80 40.62 39.00
CA ALA A 446 -4.73 41.68 38.64
C ALA A 446 -6.12 41.46 39.26
N LEU A 447 -6.64 40.22 39.24
CA LEU A 447 -7.88 39.84 39.92
C LEU A 447 -7.80 40.00 41.45
N GLY A 448 -6.67 39.65 42.06
CA GLY A 448 -6.45 39.84 43.50
C GLY A 448 -6.43 41.33 43.91
N LYS A 449 -5.98 42.22 43.01
CA LYS A 449 -5.99 43.68 43.24
C LYS A 449 -7.39 44.28 43.08
N THR A 450 -8.19 43.84 42.11
CA THR A 450 -9.59 44.30 41.95
C THR A 450 -10.49 43.80 43.09
N GLY A 451 -10.25 42.58 43.62
CA GLY A 451 -10.95 42.08 44.81
C GLY A 451 -10.63 42.83 46.11
N LYS A 452 -9.40 43.33 46.29
CA LYS A 452 -9.04 44.18 47.45
C LYS A 452 -9.59 45.60 47.35
N SER A 453 -9.75 46.14 46.14
CA SER A 453 -10.34 47.48 45.95
C SER A 453 -11.84 47.53 46.27
N GLY A 454 -12.53 46.39 46.31
CA GLY A 454 -13.94 46.29 46.73
C GLY A 454 -14.17 46.25 48.25
N LYS A 455 -13.15 45.91 49.06
CA LYS A 455 -13.28 45.86 50.53
C LYS A 455 -13.02 47.21 51.22
N ASN A 456 -12.19 48.08 50.64
CA ASN A 456 -11.87 49.39 51.23
C ASN A 456 -12.92 50.49 50.99
N LYS A 457 -14.09 50.16 50.43
CA LYS A 457 -15.16 51.13 50.17
C LYS A 457 -16.32 51.09 51.18
N ASN A 458 -16.26 50.21 52.20
CA ASN A 458 -17.30 50.05 53.23
C ASN A 458 -16.87 50.48 54.66
N GLU A 459 -15.75 51.18 54.82
CA GLU A 459 -15.38 51.82 56.10
C GLU A 459 -15.33 53.33 55.91
N ASN A 460 -16.50 53.95 55.92
CA ASN A 460 -16.78 55.34 56.33
C ASN A 460 -18.30 55.55 56.15
N ILE A 461 -19.06 55.07 57.14
CA ILE A 461 -20.40 55.57 57.49
C ILE A 461 -20.21 56.47 58.70
#